data_AF-A0A955V6F3-F1
#
_entry.id   AF-A0A955V6F3-F1
#
_cell.length_a   1.000
_cell.length_b   1.000
_cell.length_c   1.000
_cell.angle_alpha   90.00
_cell.angle_beta   90.00
_cell.angle_gamma   90.00
#
_symmetry.space_group_name_H-M   'P 1'
#
loop_
_entity.id
_entity.type
_entity.pdbx_description
1 polymer ?
#
loop_
_entity_poly.entity_id
_entity_poly.type
_entity_poly.pdbx_seq_one_letter_code
_entity_poly.pdbx_strand_id
1 'polypeptide(L)'
;MTEGRPTSSPRKGASVWRYLKEAFLFRWNALIFGGAAVAAVISGHPDIALPLVGAAELVYLGGLTANDRFRSAIDAKVARETAPPEAPKATVDANQRLLAMLRGLPRPQEVRFLALRERCREMGEIARGVAGGASVRAPGDIDTAKLDRLLWAFLRLLYSQKGLDEFLAKTDRDQIAAHIEALRLKETKAREDGDERILKSLTDSIATAALRLDNYDQAARNAEFVGVELDRIEGKIQALTEMSVSHEDPDYISSQVDSVAESMASAELAIKEIGRITGLAEDVDAAPAIMAAPIAELESA
;
A
#
# COMPACT_ATOMS: atom_id res chain seq x y z
N MET A 1 32.94 8.03 -45.97
CA MET A 1 31.68 8.57 -45.40
C MET A 1 31.62 8.10 -43.96
N THR A 2 31.71 9.06 -43.04
CA THR A 2 31.88 8.89 -41.60
C THR A 2 30.53 8.81 -40.90
N GLU A 3 30.23 7.70 -40.23
CA GLU A 3 29.07 7.57 -39.34
C GLU A 3 29.37 8.23 -37.99
N GLY A 4 28.63 9.27 -37.66
CA GLY A 4 28.72 9.98 -36.39
C GLY A 4 28.01 9.22 -35.27
N ARG A 5 28.73 8.91 -34.19
CA ARG A 5 28.12 8.48 -32.91
C ARG A 5 27.28 9.63 -32.34
N PRO A 6 26.09 9.36 -31.77
CA PRO A 6 25.41 10.34 -30.95
C PRO A 6 26.23 10.59 -29.68
N THR A 7 26.65 11.84 -29.49
CA THR A 7 27.27 12.31 -28.26
C THR A 7 26.21 12.33 -27.16
N SER A 8 26.46 11.61 -26.06
CA SER A 8 25.65 11.70 -24.86
C SER A 8 25.74 13.12 -24.28
N SER A 9 24.62 13.83 -24.29
CA SER A 9 24.52 15.12 -23.61
C SER A 9 24.63 14.88 -22.09
N PRO A 10 25.46 15.62 -21.34
CA PRO A 10 25.54 15.46 -19.89
C PRO A 10 24.21 15.91 -19.27
N ARG A 11 23.57 15.03 -18.48
CA ARG A 11 22.39 15.40 -17.68
C ARG A 11 22.76 16.60 -16.82
N LYS A 12 22.11 17.75 -17.02
CA LYS A 12 22.22 18.90 -16.13
C LYS A 12 21.64 18.49 -14.77
N GLY A 13 22.50 18.12 -13.82
CA GLY A 13 22.13 17.93 -12.42
C GLY A 13 21.61 19.24 -11.80
N ALA A 14 21.01 19.15 -10.63
CA ALA A 14 20.55 20.32 -9.89
C ALA A 14 21.71 21.31 -9.61
N SER A 15 21.40 22.59 -9.40
CA SER A 15 22.45 23.57 -9.07
C SER A 15 23.04 23.30 -7.68
N VAL A 16 24.34 23.57 -7.49
CA VAL A 16 25.06 23.38 -6.21
C VAL A 16 24.34 24.06 -5.04
N TRP A 17 23.79 25.25 -5.29
CA TRP A 17 22.97 26.01 -4.33
C TRP A 17 21.71 25.25 -3.87
N ARG A 18 21.10 24.47 -4.76
CA ARG A 18 19.87 23.72 -4.48
C ARG A 18 20.13 22.51 -3.59
N TYR A 19 21.23 21.78 -3.81
CA TYR A 19 21.63 20.71 -2.90
C TYR A 19 21.96 21.26 -1.51
N LEU A 20 22.65 22.40 -1.45
CA LEU A 20 23.03 23.02 -0.18
C LEU A 20 21.82 23.51 0.62
N LYS A 21 20.86 24.15 -0.06
CA LYS A 21 19.59 24.58 0.55
C LYS A 21 18.79 23.40 1.10
N GLU A 22 18.67 22.30 0.35
CA GLU A 22 17.91 21.13 0.80
C GLU A 22 18.63 20.38 1.94
N ALA A 23 19.97 20.29 1.89
CA ALA A 23 20.78 19.70 2.95
C ALA A 23 20.67 20.47 4.27
N PHE A 24 20.63 21.80 4.19
CA PHE A 24 20.47 22.70 5.34
C PHE A 24 19.05 22.68 5.92
N LEU A 25 18.01 22.66 5.06
CA LEU A 25 16.60 22.66 5.47
C LEU A 25 16.06 21.27 5.85
N PHE A 26 16.88 20.21 5.74
CA PHE A 26 16.46 18.89 6.17
C PHE A 26 16.14 18.91 7.67
N ARG A 27 14.93 18.47 8.03
CA ARG A 27 14.33 18.68 9.35
C ARG A 27 15.22 18.27 10.52
N TRP A 28 16.01 17.21 10.36
CA TRP A 28 16.95 16.76 11.40
C TRP A 28 18.23 17.58 11.49
N ASN A 29 18.75 18.09 10.38
CA ASN A 29 19.95 18.95 10.38
C ASN A 29 19.62 20.32 10.97
N ALA A 30 18.49 20.90 10.58
CA ALA A 30 18.01 22.16 11.13
C ALA A 30 17.77 22.09 12.65
N LEU A 31 17.26 20.97 13.16
CA LEU A 31 17.08 20.75 14.60
C LEU A 31 18.42 20.59 15.34
N ILE A 32 19.38 19.86 14.76
CA ILE A 32 20.69 19.63 15.39
C ILE A 32 21.52 20.93 15.44
N PHE A 33 21.67 21.64 14.32
CA PHE A 33 22.48 22.86 14.27
C PHE A 33 21.76 24.04 14.93
N GLY A 34 20.44 24.15 14.80
CA GLY A 34 19.63 25.14 15.52
C GLY A 34 19.67 24.92 17.04
N GLY A 35 19.54 23.67 17.49
CA GLY A 35 19.67 23.31 18.90
C GLY A 35 21.08 23.55 19.45
N ALA A 36 22.12 23.21 18.68
CA ALA A 36 23.51 23.46 19.05
C ALA A 36 23.84 24.95 19.13
N ALA A 37 23.31 25.78 18.24
CA ALA A 37 23.47 27.23 18.29
C ALA A 37 22.78 27.85 19.52
N VAL A 38 21.56 27.40 19.86
CA VAL A 38 20.88 27.84 21.08
C VAL A 38 21.65 27.40 22.34
N ALA A 39 22.15 26.16 22.36
CA ALA A 39 22.98 25.66 23.47
C ALA A 39 24.31 26.43 23.60
N ALA A 40 24.91 26.85 22.49
CA ALA A 40 26.12 27.67 22.46
C ALA A 40 25.91 29.09 23.03
N VAL A 41 24.70 29.65 22.88
CA VAL A 41 24.33 30.94 23.50
C VAL A 41 24.11 30.78 25.01
N ILE A 42 23.48 29.67 25.43
CA ILE A 42 23.16 29.41 26.83
C ILE A 42 24.42 29.02 27.64
N SER A 43 25.46 28.46 26.99
CA SER A 43 26.67 27.98 27.66
C SER A 43 27.60 29.08 28.22
N GLY A 44 27.31 30.35 27.97
CA GLY A 44 28.07 31.49 28.49
C GLY A 44 29.36 31.83 27.71
N HIS A 45 29.67 31.09 26.65
CA HIS A 45 30.82 31.34 25.76
C HIS A 45 30.40 31.37 24.26
N PRO A 46 29.45 32.25 23.88
CA PRO A 46 28.94 32.30 22.51
C PRO A 46 30.03 32.63 21.49
N ASP A 47 31.02 33.42 21.88
CA ASP A 47 32.10 33.94 21.02
C ASP A 47 33.02 32.83 20.47
N ILE A 48 33.06 31.68 21.16
CA ILE A 48 33.90 30.53 20.78
C ILE A 48 33.01 29.38 20.29
N ALA A 49 31.88 29.15 20.94
CA ALA A 49 31.00 28.02 20.65
C ALA A 49 30.25 28.21 19.32
N LEU A 50 29.79 29.42 18.98
CA LEU A 50 29.06 29.65 17.73
C LEU A 50 29.95 29.48 16.48
N PRO A 51 31.19 30.01 16.41
CA PRO A 51 32.09 29.74 15.29
C PRO A 51 32.42 28.25 15.11
N LEU A 52 32.55 27.49 16.21
CA LEU A 52 32.80 26.05 16.15
C LEU A 52 31.60 25.27 15.61
N VAL A 53 30.38 25.60 16.02
CA VAL A 53 29.15 25.00 15.48
C VAL A 53 29.01 25.33 13.99
N GLY A 54 29.24 26.59 13.60
CA GLY A 54 29.22 26.99 12.20
C GLY A 54 30.28 26.29 11.34
N ALA A 55 31.50 26.12 11.87
CA ALA A 55 32.56 25.37 11.18
C ALA A 55 32.21 23.88 11.03
N ALA A 56 31.66 23.25 12.07
CA ALA A 56 31.22 21.87 12.03
C ALA A 56 30.08 21.67 11.02
N GLU A 57 29.14 22.61 10.95
CA GLU A 57 28.05 22.62 9.98
C GLU A 57 28.57 22.71 8.54
N LEU A 58 29.53 23.60 8.26
CA LEU A 58 30.13 23.75 6.94
C LEU A 58 30.87 22.49 6.49
N VAL A 59 31.64 21.86 7.39
CA VAL A 59 32.34 20.59 7.10
C VAL A 59 31.33 19.47 6.82
N TYR A 60 30.27 19.38 7.62
CA TYR A 60 29.22 18.37 7.45
C TYR A 60 28.46 18.54 6.14
N LEU A 61 28.03 19.78 5.81
CA LEU A 61 27.33 20.07 4.56
C LEU A 61 28.24 19.86 3.34
N GLY A 62 29.52 20.19 3.44
CA GLY A 62 30.52 19.89 2.42
C GLY A 62 30.64 18.37 2.15
N GLY A 63 30.69 17.55 3.20
CA GLY A 63 30.72 16.09 3.09
C GLY A 63 29.41 15.50 2.55
N LEU A 64 28.27 15.99 3.02
CA LEU A 64 26.95 15.48 2.61
C LEU A 64 26.66 15.81 1.15
N THR A 65 27.01 17.02 0.71
CA THR A 65 26.89 17.41 -0.69
C THR A 65 27.87 16.66 -1.60
N ALA A 66 28.90 15.98 -1.08
CA ALA A 66 29.79 15.12 -1.85
C ALA A 66 29.31 13.67 -1.99
N ASN A 67 28.22 13.29 -1.32
CA ASN A 67 27.68 11.92 -1.35
C ASN A 67 26.79 11.67 -2.59
N ASP A 68 27.16 10.68 -3.40
CA ASP A 68 26.46 10.32 -4.65
C ASP A 68 25.01 9.89 -4.44
N ARG A 69 24.68 9.28 -3.29
CA ARG A 69 23.29 8.89 -2.96
C ARG A 69 22.41 10.10 -2.66
N PHE A 70 22.98 11.12 -2.02
CA PHE A 70 22.25 12.36 -1.74
C PHE A 70 22.04 13.16 -3.03
N ARG A 71 23.09 13.31 -3.86
CA ARG A 71 22.99 13.98 -5.15
C ARG A 71 21.97 13.31 -6.09
N SER A 72 22.03 11.98 -6.22
CA SER A 72 21.10 11.24 -7.07
C SER A 72 19.64 11.34 -6.60
N ALA A 73 19.38 11.37 -5.29
CA ALA A 73 18.04 11.56 -4.75
C ALA A 73 17.49 12.97 -5.05
N ILE A 74 18.33 14.01 -4.90
CA ILE A 74 17.94 15.39 -5.21
C ILE A 74 17.81 15.62 -6.72
N ASP A 75 18.66 15.01 -7.54
CA ASP A 75 18.55 15.03 -8.99
C ASP A 75 17.27 14.37 -9.48
N ALA A 76 16.87 13.25 -8.88
CA ALA A 76 15.60 12.60 -9.15
C ALA A 76 14.41 13.50 -8.77
N LYS A 77 14.51 14.23 -7.64
CA LYS A 77 13.48 15.18 -7.20
C LYS A 77 13.38 16.38 -8.15
N VAL A 78 14.50 16.98 -8.54
CA VAL A 78 14.54 18.13 -9.46
C VAL A 78 14.07 17.73 -10.86
N ALA A 79 14.47 16.55 -11.35
CA ALA A 79 13.99 16.04 -12.64
C ALA A 79 12.47 15.80 -12.66
N ARG A 80 11.85 15.45 -11.53
CA ARG A 80 10.38 15.35 -11.41
C ARG A 80 9.68 16.71 -11.42
N GLU A 81 10.33 17.74 -10.90
CA GLU A 81 9.76 19.09 -10.82
C GLU A 81 9.96 19.93 -12.10
N THR A 82 11.02 19.64 -12.88
CA THR A 82 11.34 20.39 -14.11
C THR A 82 10.95 19.67 -15.41
N ALA A 83 10.46 18.43 -15.34
CA ALA A 83 9.94 17.74 -16.50
C ALA A 83 8.65 18.42 -17.00
N PRO A 84 8.49 18.63 -18.34
CA PRO A 84 7.19 18.91 -18.94
C PRO A 84 6.16 17.82 -18.57
N PRO A 85 4.84 18.06 -18.69
CA PRO A 85 3.83 17.04 -18.44
C PRO A 85 3.85 15.94 -19.53
N GLU A 86 4.88 15.10 -19.50
CA GLU A 86 4.88 13.79 -20.14
C GLU A 86 4.22 12.81 -19.16
N ALA A 87 3.19 12.10 -19.63
CA ALA A 87 2.54 11.04 -18.85
C ALA A 87 3.61 10.07 -18.30
N PRO A 88 3.76 9.94 -16.97
CA PRO A 88 4.86 9.17 -16.41
C PRO A 88 4.70 7.71 -16.77
N LYS A 89 5.73 7.06 -17.33
CA LYS A 89 5.75 5.59 -17.54
C LYS A 89 5.29 4.80 -16.29
N ALA A 90 5.61 5.31 -15.10
CA ALA A 90 5.14 4.75 -13.82
C ALA A 90 3.61 4.75 -13.64
N THR A 91 2.89 5.75 -14.17
CA THR A 91 1.41 5.81 -14.14
C THR A 91 0.79 4.85 -15.14
N VAL A 92 1.43 4.67 -16.30
CA VAL A 92 0.99 3.70 -17.32
C VAL A 92 1.13 2.27 -16.78
N ASP A 93 2.26 1.95 -16.13
CA ASP A 93 2.47 0.65 -15.50
C ASP A 93 1.47 0.38 -14.37
N ALA A 94 1.16 1.39 -13.55
CA ALA A 94 0.22 1.25 -12.45
C ALA A 94 -1.23 1.05 -12.93
N ASN A 95 -1.65 1.78 -13.98
CA ASN A 95 -2.96 1.61 -14.60
C ASN A 95 -3.09 0.26 -15.31
N GLN A 96 -2.03 -0.22 -15.96
CA GLN A 96 -2.03 -1.57 -16.56
C GLN A 96 -2.19 -2.66 -15.50
N ARG A 97 -1.54 -2.52 -14.33
CA ARG A 97 -1.71 -3.46 -13.20
C ARG A 97 -3.13 -3.44 -12.64
N LEU A 98 -3.69 -2.24 -12.47
CA LEU A 98 -5.09 -2.07 -12.05
C LEU A 98 -6.05 -2.79 -13.01
N LEU A 99 -5.92 -2.56 -14.30
CA LEU A 99 -6.74 -3.24 -15.33
C LEU A 99 -6.51 -4.75 -15.34
N ALA A 100 -5.29 -5.22 -15.14
CA ALA A 100 -4.99 -6.65 -15.04
C ALA A 100 -5.67 -7.29 -13.82
N MET A 101 -5.63 -6.62 -12.65
CA MET A 101 -6.33 -7.09 -11.44
C MET A 101 -7.84 -7.11 -11.64
N LEU A 102 -8.42 -6.05 -12.21
CA LEU A 102 -9.86 -5.97 -12.47
C LEU A 102 -10.34 -7.07 -13.43
N ARG A 103 -9.62 -7.29 -14.53
CA ARG A 103 -9.91 -8.39 -15.47
C ARG A 103 -9.76 -9.78 -14.83
N GLY A 104 -8.95 -9.88 -13.79
CA GLY A 104 -8.78 -11.10 -13.02
C GLY A 104 -9.92 -11.38 -12.04
N LEU A 105 -10.79 -10.42 -11.73
CA LEU A 105 -11.88 -10.61 -10.77
C LEU A 105 -13.07 -11.38 -11.38
N PRO A 106 -13.78 -12.19 -10.58
CA PRO A 106 -15.08 -12.73 -10.96
C PRO A 106 -16.12 -11.59 -11.04
N ARG A 107 -17.12 -11.76 -11.92
CA ARG A 107 -18.14 -10.74 -12.20
C ARG A 107 -18.81 -10.13 -10.96
N PRO A 108 -19.19 -10.89 -9.91
CA PRO A 108 -19.78 -10.28 -8.72
C PRO A 108 -18.84 -9.28 -8.03
N GLN A 109 -17.54 -9.58 -7.96
CA GLN A 109 -16.56 -8.70 -7.31
C GLN A 109 -16.24 -7.47 -8.17
N GLU A 110 -16.25 -7.61 -9.49
CA GLU A 110 -16.12 -6.48 -10.42
C GLU A 110 -17.28 -5.47 -10.23
N VAL A 111 -18.52 -5.96 -10.19
CA VAL A 111 -19.71 -5.12 -9.97
C VAL A 111 -19.62 -4.39 -8.63
N ARG A 112 -19.21 -5.08 -7.55
CA ARG A 112 -19.00 -4.47 -6.23
C ARG A 112 -17.98 -3.33 -6.27
N PHE A 113 -16.83 -3.56 -6.92
CA PHE A 113 -15.79 -2.54 -7.07
C PHE A 113 -16.29 -1.31 -7.84
N LEU A 114 -16.96 -1.52 -8.97
CA LEU A 114 -17.50 -0.42 -9.78
C LEU A 114 -18.57 0.38 -9.04
N ALA A 115 -19.46 -0.29 -8.32
CA ALA A 115 -20.47 0.38 -7.49
C ALA A 115 -19.83 1.24 -6.38
N LEU A 116 -18.79 0.74 -5.71
CA LEU A 116 -18.08 1.51 -4.68
C LEU A 116 -17.35 2.72 -5.28
N ARG A 117 -16.75 2.56 -6.47
CA ARG A 117 -16.10 3.66 -7.18
C ARG A 117 -17.09 4.77 -7.52
N GLU A 118 -18.28 4.42 -8.01
CA GLU A 118 -19.29 5.43 -8.33
C GLU A 118 -19.73 6.20 -7.09
N ARG A 119 -19.96 5.52 -5.96
CA ARG A 119 -20.27 6.20 -4.68
C ARG A 119 -19.18 7.16 -4.23
N CYS A 120 -17.91 6.79 -4.41
CA CYS A 120 -16.78 7.68 -4.11
C CYS A 120 -16.74 8.90 -5.04
N ARG A 121 -17.12 8.70 -6.31
CA ARG A 121 -17.19 9.76 -7.33
C ARG A 121 -18.30 10.76 -7.01
N GLU A 122 -19.50 10.27 -6.72
CA GLU A 122 -20.66 11.08 -6.28
C GLU A 122 -20.29 11.91 -5.04
N MET A 123 -19.73 11.27 -4.02
CA MET A 123 -19.27 11.94 -2.80
C MET A 123 -18.28 13.08 -3.09
N GLY A 124 -17.31 12.84 -3.97
CA GLY A 124 -16.33 13.85 -4.38
C GLY A 124 -16.89 14.96 -5.26
N GLU A 125 -17.94 14.72 -6.04
CA GLU A 125 -18.66 15.74 -6.81
C GLU A 125 -19.51 16.64 -5.91
N ILE A 126 -20.23 16.06 -4.94
CA ILE A 126 -21.05 16.79 -3.97
C ILE A 126 -20.19 17.73 -3.13
N ALA A 127 -19.07 17.24 -2.59
CA ALA A 127 -18.15 18.05 -1.78
C ALA A 127 -17.62 19.29 -2.56
N ARG A 128 -17.28 19.12 -3.85
CA ARG A 128 -16.83 20.23 -4.72
C ARG A 128 -17.96 21.18 -5.11
N GLY A 129 -19.17 20.67 -5.32
CA GLY A 129 -20.35 21.48 -5.63
C GLY A 129 -20.75 22.41 -4.48
N VAL A 130 -20.61 21.94 -3.24
CA VAL A 130 -20.92 22.71 -2.01
C VAL A 130 -19.85 23.78 -1.72
N ALA A 131 -18.58 23.53 -2.06
CA ALA A 131 -17.46 24.46 -1.85
C ALA A 131 -17.52 25.74 -2.73
N GLY A 132 -18.50 25.86 -3.64
CA GLY A 132 -18.80 27.11 -4.33
C GLY A 132 -17.71 27.61 -5.26
N GLY A 133 -17.42 26.88 -6.34
CA GLY A 133 -16.78 27.38 -7.58
C GLY A 133 -15.40 28.05 -7.48
N ALA A 134 -14.80 28.16 -6.30
CA ALA A 134 -13.49 28.76 -6.14
C ALA A 134 -12.41 27.77 -6.58
N SER A 135 -11.66 28.15 -7.62
CA SER A 135 -10.51 27.44 -8.21
C SER A 135 -9.32 27.21 -7.23
N VAL A 136 -9.51 27.41 -5.93
CA VAL A 136 -8.50 27.21 -4.89
C VAL A 136 -9.01 26.09 -4.00
N ARG A 137 -8.31 24.96 -4.03
CA ARG A 137 -8.55 23.78 -3.18
C ARG A 137 -8.77 24.24 -1.74
N ALA A 138 -10.01 24.16 -1.27
CA ALA A 138 -10.36 24.63 0.05
C ALA A 138 -9.78 23.65 1.10
N PRO A 139 -9.32 24.14 2.26
CA PRO A 139 -9.13 23.25 3.40
C PRO A 139 -10.46 22.58 3.72
N GLY A 140 -10.53 21.25 3.57
CA GLY A 140 -11.76 20.45 3.73
C GLY A 140 -12.21 19.71 2.47
N ASP A 141 -11.63 19.97 1.28
CA ASP A 141 -11.93 19.18 0.09
C ASP A 141 -11.51 17.72 0.29
N ILE A 142 -12.41 16.78 -0.01
CA ILE A 142 -12.08 15.34 -0.04
C ILE A 142 -10.96 15.14 -1.08
N ASP A 143 -9.79 14.76 -0.60
CA ASP A 143 -8.63 14.52 -1.45
C ASP A 143 -8.86 13.28 -2.32
N THR A 144 -8.81 13.46 -3.65
CA THR A 144 -8.86 12.35 -4.62
C THR A 144 -7.84 11.26 -4.30
N ALA A 145 -6.67 11.61 -3.74
CA ALA A 145 -5.66 10.63 -3.35
C ALA A 145 -6.12 9.72 -2.19
N LYS A 146 -6.99 10.20 -1.29
CA LYS A 146 -7.57 9.39 -0.21
C LYS A 146 -8.57 8.38 -0.76
N LEU A 147 -9.41 8.81 -1.69
CA LEU A 147 -10.36 7.92 -2.39
C LEU A 147 -9.62 6.87 -3.21
N ASP A 148 -8.53 7.25 -3.91
CA ASP A 148 -7.67 6.32 -4.63
C ASP A 148 -7.09 5.25 -3.70
N ARG A 149 -6.59 5.65 -2.52
CA ARG A 149 -6.06 4.71 -1.52
C ARG A 149 -7.14 3.78 -0.98
N LEU A 150 -8.35 4.28 -0.72
CA LEU A 150 -9.48 3.47 -0.27
C LEU A 150 -9.87 2.43 -1.32
N LEU A 151 -10.04 2.85 -2.57
CA LEU A 151 -10.39 1.95 -3.67
C LEU A 151 -9.29 0.92 -3.93
N TRP A 152 -8.02 1.31 -3.78
CA TRP A 152 -6.90 0.38 -3.91
C TRP A 152 -6.91 -0.69 -2.82
N ALA A 153 -7.12 -0.31 -1.56
CA ALA A 153 -7.25 -1.25 -0.46
C ALA A 153 -8.48 -2.17 -0.66
N PHE A 154 -9.60 -1.62 -1.16
CA PHE A 154 -10.80 -2.41 -1.47
C PHE A 154 -10.52 -3.46 -2.55
N LEU A 155 -9.87 -3.06 -3.64
CA LEU A 155 -9.50 -3.95 -4.74
C LEU A 155 -8.61 -5.10 -4.27
N ARG A 156 -7.65 -4.81 -3.40
CA ARG A 156 -6.76 -5.83 -2.83
C ARG A 156 -7.51 -6.79 -1.94
N LEU A 157 -8.44 -6.29 -1.12
CA LEU A 157 -9.30 -7.12 -0.28
C LEU A 157 -10.20 -8.05 -1.13
N LEU A 158 -10.76 -7.55 -2.24
CA LEU A 158 -11.48 -8.39 -3.22
C LEU A 158 -10.58 -9.48 -3.83
N TYR A 159 -9.34 -9.13 -4.17
CA TYR A 159 -8.39 -10.10 -4.73
C TYR A 159 -7.98 -11.17 -3.69
N SER A 160 -7.85 -10.77 -2.41
CA SER A 160 -7.68 -11.72 -1.30
C SER A 160 -8.89 -12.65 -1.16
N GLN A 161 -10.12 -12.12 -1.25
CA GLN A 161 -11.34 -12.92 -1.23
C GLN A 161 -11.33 -13.97 -2.35
N LYS A 162 -11.07 -13.53 -3.59
CA LYS A 162 -10.94 -14.43 -4.75
C LYS A 162 -9.93 -15.55 -4.50
N GLY A 163 -8.74 -15.21 -4.01
CA GLY A 163 -7.69 -16.20 -3.74
C GLY A 163 -8.11 -17.24 -2.69
N LEU A 164 -8.80 -16.80 -1.64
CA LEU A 164 -9.36 -17.69 -0.61
C LEU A 164 -10.46 -18.59 -1.18
N ASP A 165 -11.38 -18.03 -1.95
CA ASP A 165 -12.47 -18.79 -2.60
C ASP A 165 -11.92 -19.87 -3.54
N GLU A 166 -10.92 -19.53 -4.36
CA GLU A 166 -10.27 -20.50 -5.25
C GLU A 166 -9.55 -21.61 -4.50
N PHE A 167 -8.89 -21.27 -3.38
CA PHE A 167 -8.22 -22.26 -2.54
C PHE A 167 -9.21 -23.22 -1.89
N LEU A 168 -10.31 -22.69 -1.34
CA LEU A 168 -11.37 -23.48 -0.71
C LEU A 168 -12.09 -24.36 -1.73
N ALA A 169 -12.33 -23.86 -2.95
CA ALA A 169 -12.97 -24.63 -4.01
C ALA A 169 -12.10 -25.80 -4.52
N LYS A 170 -10.77 -25.68 -4.46
CA LYS A 170 -9.82 -26.72 -4.89
C LYS A 170 -9.48 -27.73 -3.79
N THR A 171 -9.91 -27.48 -2.56
CA THR A 171 -9.53 -28.28 -1.39
C THR A 171 -10.75 -28.92 -0.75
N ASP A 172 -10.75 -30.25 -0.64
CA ASP A 172 -11.82 -30.99 0.02
C ASP A 172 -11.48 -31.23 1.50
N ARG A 173 -12.20 -30.56 2.39
CA ARG A 173 -12.03 -30.66 3.84
C ARG A 173 -12.32 -32.07 4.35
N ASP A 174 -13.41 -32.67 3.89
CA ASP A 174 -13.90 -33.95 4.39
C ASP A 174 -12.97 -35.08 3.92
N GLN A 175 -12.42 -34.97 2.71
CA GLN A 175 -11.39 -35.88 2.23
C GLN A 175 -10.12 -35.82 3.10
N ILE A 176 -9.66 -34.63 3.49
CA ILE A 176 -8.49 -34.48 4.37
C ILE A 176 -8.78 -35.06 5.76
N ALA A 177 -9.95 -34.76 6.33
CA ALA A 177 -10.37 -35.29 7.63
C ALA A 177 -10.46 -36.83 7.62
N ALA A 178 -11.10 -37.41 6.60
CA ALA A 178 -11.18 -38.86 6.43
C ALA A 178 -9.79 -39.51 6.25
N HIS A 179 -8.88 -38.83 5.55
CA HIS A 179 -7.50 -39.30 5.39
C HIS A 179 -6.74 -39.33 6.73
N ILE A 180 -6.92 -38.31 7.59
CA ILE A 180 -6.33 -38.26 8.93
C ILE A 180 -6.82 -39.46 9.76
N GLU A 181 -8.13 -39.72 9.78
CA GLU A 181 -8.71 -40.85 10.52
C GLU A 181 -8.20 -42.20 9.99
N ALA A 182 -8.07 -42.36 8.67
CA ALA A 182 -7.50 -43.55 8.06
C ALA A 182 -6.01 -43.75 8.45
N LEU A 183 -5.24 -42.67 8.55
CA LEU A 183 -3.84 -42.72 9.02
C LEU A 183 -3.76 -43.08 10.51
N ARG A 184 -4.62 -42.51 11.35
CA ARG A 184 -4.68 -42.82 12.80
C ARG A 184 -4.98 -44.30 13.05
N LEU A 185 -5.92 -44.88 12.29
CA LEU A 185 -6.21 -46.31 12.38
C LEU A 185 -5.02 -47.20 11.98
N LYS A 186 -4.20 -46.74 11.01
CA LYS A 186 -2.96 -47.44 10.65
C LYS A 186 -1.90 -47.29 11.72
N GLU A 187 -1.81 -46.13 12.36
CA GLU A 187 -0.86 -45.85 13.45
C GLU A 187 -1.15 -46.73 14.67
N THR A 188 -2.42 -46.91 15.04
CA THR A 188 -2.79 -47.80 16.16
C THR A 188 -2.40 -49.25 15.87
N LYS A 189 -2.62 -49.75 14.64
CA LYS A 189 -2.20 -51.11 14.23
C LYS A 189 -0.68 -51.26 14.20
N ALA A 190 0.04 -50.30 13.62
CA ALA A 190 1.50 -50.31 13.59
C ALA A 190 2.12 -50.27 15.00
N ARG A 191 1.40 -49.69 15.98
CA ARG A 191 1.81 -49.68 17.38
C ARG A 191 1.68 -51.07 18.03
N GLU A 192 0.64 -51.81 17.67
CA GLU A 192 0.47 -53.22 18.10
C GLU A 192 1.55 -54.12 17.49
N ASP A 193 1.91 -53.87 16.22
CA ASP A 193 2.92 -54.64 15.48
C ASP A 193 4.38 -54.30 15.87
N GLY A 194 4.61 -53.17 16.55
CA GLY A 194 5.91 -52.77 17.10
C GLY A 194 6.92 -52.20 16.08
N ASP A 195 6.50 -51.80 14.88
CA ASP A 195 7.40 -51.21 13.87
C ASP A 195 7.56 -49.69 14.08
N GLU A 196 8.61 -49.31 14.81
CA GLU A 196 8.94 -47.90 15.11
C GLU A 196 9.17 -47.04 13.86
N ARG A 197 9.70 -47.61 12.76
CA ARG A 197 9.96 -46.85 11.53
C ARG A 197 8.65 -46.48 10.85
N ILE A 198 7.71 -47.42 10.78
CA ILE A 198 6.36 -47.18 10.24
C ILE A 198 5.62 -46.17 11.12
N LEU A 199 5.69 -46.32 12.44
CA LEU A 199 5.08 -45.38 13.39
C LEU A 199 5.53 -43.94 13.13
N LYS A 200 6.86 -43.71 13.08
CA LYS A 200 7.39 -42.36 12.82
C LYS A 200 6.86 -41.78 11.50
N SER A 201 6.88 -42.57 10.42
CA SER A 201 6.39 -42.11 9.12
C SER A 201 4.89 -41.79 9.12
N LEU A 202 4.09 -42.55 9.88
CA LEU A 202 2.65 -42.31 10.03
C LEU A 202 2.39 -41.04 10.86
N THR A 203 3.10 -40.86 11.98
CA THR A 203 3.02 -39.65 12.80
C THR A 203 3.35 -38.39 11.97
N ASP A 204 4.43 -38.41 11.18
CA ASP A 204 4.80 -37.30 10.29
C ASP A 204 3.72 -37.03 9.21
N SER A 205 3.11 -38.09 8.68
CA SER A 205 2.02 -37.99 7.69
C SER A 205 0.75 -37.39 8.31
N ILE A 206 0.40 -37.79 9.53
CA ILE A 206 -0.73 -37.24 10.30
C ILE A 206 -0.48 -35.76 10.58
N ALA A 207 0.72 -35.40 11.04
CA ALA A 207 1.08 -33.99 11.30
C ALA A 207 0.94 -33.13 10.04
N THR A 208 1.42 -33.63 8.90
CA THR A 208 1.29 -32.93 7.60
C THR A 208 -0.17 -32.77 7.19
N ALA A 209 -0.99 -33.81 7.33
CA ALA A 209 -2.41 -33.75 7.01
C ALA A 209 -3.19 -32.82 7.96
N ALA A 210 -2.83 -32.79 9.24
CA ALA A 210 -3.41 -31.89 10.24
C ALA A 210 -3.11 -30.42 9.92
N LEU A 211 -1.87 -30.09 9.52
CA LEU A 211 -1.51 -28.74 9.06
C LEU A 211 -2.34 -28.31 7.84
N ARG A 212 -2.58 -29.23 6.89
CA ARG A 212 -3.43 -28.95 5.73
C ARG A 212 -4.88 -28.66 6.14
N LEU A 213 -5.41 -29.40 7.12
CA LEU A 213 -6.77 -29.17 7.64
C LEU A 213 -6.87 -27.83 8.38
N ASP A 214 -5.89 -27.48 9.20
CA ASP A 214 -5.85 -26.20 9.91
C ASP A 214 -5.77 -25.02 8.94
N ASN A 215 -4.91 -25.13 7.92
CA ASN A 215 -4.83 -24.13 6.84
C ASN A 215 -6.17 -23.96 6.11
N TYR A 216 -6.89 -25.06 5.86
CA TYR A 216 -8.23 -24.99 5.28
C TYR A 216 -9.21 -24.25 6.19
N ASP A 217 -9.28 -24.65 7.45
CA ASP A 217 -10.21 -24.06 8.42
C ASP A 217 -9.88 -22.57 8.66
N GLN A 218 -8.60 -22.19 8.63
CA GLN A 218 -8.18 -20.80 8.70
C GLN A 218 -8.55 -20.00 7.45
N ALA A 219 -8.34 -20.56 6.26
CA ALA A 219 -8.75 -19.92 5.01
C ALA A 219 -10.28 -19.69 4.95
N ALA A 220 -11.07 -20.65 5.44
CA ALA A 220 -12.52 -20.54 5.52
C ALA A 220 -12.97 -19.39 6.44
N ARG A 221 -12.39 -19.31 7.65
CA ARG A 221 -12.66 -18.19 8.58
C ARG A 221 -12.23 -16.84 8.00
N ASN A 222 -11.09 -16.79 7.31
CA ASN A 222 -10.62 -15.57 6.68
C ASN A 222 -11.54 -15.14 5.52
N ALA A 223 -12.04 -16.07 4.72
CA ALA A 223 -12.98 -15.77 3.63
C ALA A 223 -14.28 -15.17 4.18
N GLU A 224 -14.81 -15.73 5.26
CA GLU A 224 -15.97 -15.18 5.97
C GLU A 224 -15.70 -13.77 6.50
N PHE A 225 -14.58 -13.57 7.21
CA PHE A 225 -14.18 -12.26 7.73
C PHE A 225 -14.03 -11.21 6.62
N VAL A 226 -13.38 -11.55 5.51
CA VAL A 226 -13.20 -10.67 4.35
C VAL A 226 -14.55 -10.27 3.76
N GLY A 227 -15.47 -11.23 3.60
CA GLY A 227 -16.81 -10.95 3.10
C GLY A 227 -17.56 -9.94 3.96
N VAL A 228 -17.56 -10.14 5.29
CA VAL A 228 -18.18 -9.22 6.25
C VAL A 228 -17.53 -7.84 6.21
N GLU A 229 -16.20 -7.77 6.10
CA GLU A 229 -15.50 -6.49 6.00
C GLU A 229 -15.84 -5.73 4.72
N LEU A 230 -15.90 -6.40 3.58
CA LEU A 230 -16.33 -5.80 2.32
C LEU A 230 -17.75 -5.21 2.43
N ASP A 231 -18.69 -5.96 3.01
CA ASP A 231 -20.07 -5.49 3.23
C ASP A 231 -20.10 -4.28 4.18
N ARG A 232 -19.31 -4.31 5.25
CA ARG A 232 -19.18 -3.20 6.22
C ARG A 232 -18.65 -1.93 5.54
N ILE A 233 -17.65 -2.04 4.68
CA ILE A 233 -17.04 -0.90 3.98
C ILE A 233 -18.04 -0.28 3.01
N GLU A 234 -18.72 -1.11 2.22
CA GLU A 234 -19.75 -0.65 1.29
C GLU A 234 -20.87 0.10 2.01
N GLY A 235 -21.32 -0.43 3.15
CA GLY A 235 -22.33 0.22 4.00
C GLY A 235 -21.85 1.55 4.59
N LYS A 236 -20.60 1.63 5.06
CA LYS A 236 -20.02 2.88 5.57
C LYS A 236 -19.88 3.94 4.49
N ILE A 237 -19.40 3.56 3.30
CA ILE A 237 -19.25 4.51 2.19
C ILE A 237 -20.61 5.00 1.71
N GLN A 238 -21.62 4.11 1.66
CA GLN A 238 -23.00 4.52 1.38
C GLN A 238 -23.49 5.58 2.37
N ALA A 239 -23.31 5.35 3.68
CA ALA A 239 -23.70 6.30 4.71
C ALA A 239 -22.94 7.64 4.58
N LEU A 240 -21.64 7.61 4.27
CA LEU A 240 -20.83 8.82 4.07
C LEU A 240 -21.28 9.63 2.84
N THR A 241 -21.65 8.95 1.74
CA THR A 241 -22.23 9.61 0.56
C THR A 241 -23.56 10.27 0.92
N GLU A 242 -24.43 9.61 1.68
CA GLU A 242 -25.70 10.17 2.16
C GLU A 242 -25.50 11.40 3.09
N MET A 243 -24.52 11.34 3.99
CA MET A 243 -24.14 12.44 4.89
C MET A 243 -23.56 13.63 4.11
N SER A 244 -22.81 13.37 3.03
CA SER A 244 -22.27 14.42 2.16
C SER A 244 -23.36 15.23 1.47
N VAL A 245 -24.49 14.60 1.15
CA VAL A 245 -25.67 15.30 0.60
C VAL A 245 -26.32 16.20 1.66
N SER A 246 -26.30 15.81 2.93
CA SER A 246 -26.92 16.57 4.03
C SER A 246 -26.11 17.80 4.50
N HIS A 247 -25.04 18.17 3.78
CA HIS A 247 -24.15 19.30 4.13
C HIS A 247 -23.52 19.18 5.52
N GLU A 248 -23.05 17.98 5.90
CA GLU A 248 -22.21 17.81 7.08
C GLU A 248 -20.77 18.33 6.87
N ASP A 249 -20.05 18.56 7.98
CA ASP A 249 -18.69 19.10 8.01
C ASP A 249 -17.73 18.28 7.10
N PRO A 250 -17.16 18.88 6.02
CA PRO A 250 -16.25 18.20 5.11
C PRO A 250 -15.02 17.60 5.80
N ASP A 251 -14.53 18.22 6.88
CA ASP A 251 -13.39 17.71 7.65
C ASP A 251 -13.75 16.41 8.38
N TYR A 252 -14.99 16.30 8.87
CA TYR A 252 -15.50 15.08 9.50
C TYR A 252 -15.59 13.95 8.48
N ILE A 253 -16.19 14.17 7.31
CA ILE A 253 -16.32 13.16 6.25
C ILE A 253 -14.93 12.69 5.77
N SER A 254 -14.01 13.62 5.56
CA SER A 254 -12.61 13.33 5.20
C SER A 254 -11.92 12.43 6.23
N SER A 255 -12.12 12.68 7.52
CA SER A 255 -11.57 11.86 8.61
C SER A 255 -12.17 10.44 8.65
N GLN A 256 -13.46 10.29 8.32
CA GLN A 256 -14.12 9.00 8.27
C GLN A 256 -13.62 8.16 7.08
N VAL A 257 -13.41 8.77 5.92
CA VAL A 257 -12.82 8.10 4.74
C VAL A 257 -11.41 7.58 5.07
N ASP A 258 -10.58 8.39 5.74
CA ASP A 258 -9.24 7.96 6.18
C ASP A 258 -9.31 6.76 7.14
N SER A 259 -10.22 6.81 8.11
CA SER A 259 -10.41 5.71 9.07
C SER A 259 -10.86 4.41 8.38
N VAL A 260 -11.75 4.50 7.38
CA VAL A 260 -12.16 3.35 6.57
C VAL A 260 -10.98 2.80 5.79
N ALA A 261 -10.22 3.64 5.09
CA ALA A 261 -9.06 3.23 4.31
C ALA A 261 -7.95 2.59 5.17
N GLU A 262 -7.69 3.13 6.37
CA GLU A 262 -6.70 2.59 7.31
C GLU A 262 -7.15 1.24 7.90
N SER A 263 -8.42 1.14 8.31
CA SER A 263 -9.00 -0.12 8.78
C SER A 263 -8.90 -1.22 7.72
N MET A 264 -9.08 -0.88 6.45
CA MET A 264 -8.99 -1.82 5.33
C MET A 264 -7.56 -2.25 5.05
N ALA A 265 -6.62 -1.31 5.00
CA ALA A 265 -5.21 -1.64 4.83
C ALA A 265 -4.71 -2.55 5.97
N SER A 266 -5.18 -2.31 7.20
CA SER A 266 -4.87 -3.18 8.34
C SER A 266 -5.48 -4.58 8.20
N ALA A 267 -6.75 -4.69 7.79
CA ALA A 267 -7.39 -5.98 7.55
C ALA A 267 -6.66 -6.77 6.46
N GLU A 268 -6.28 -6.12 5.36
CA GLU A 268 -5.52 -6.72 4.28
C GLU A 268 -4.15 -7.20 4.73
N LEU A 269 -3.42 -6.41 5.53
CA LEU A 269 -2.14 -6.83 6.11
C LEU A 269 -2.29 -8.03 7.05
N ALA A 270 -3.35 -8.06 7.86
CA ALA A 270 -3.62 -9.19 8.75
C ALA A 270 -3.89 -10.48 7.95
N ILE A 271 -4.66 -10.37 6.85
CA ILE A 271 -4.93 -11.50 5.95
C ILE A 271 -3.66 -11.92 5.20
N LYS A 272 -2.83 -10.96 4.78
CA LYS A 272 -1.58 -11.22 4.05
C LYS A 272 -0.50 -11.84 4.91
N GLU A 273 -0.35 -11.43 6.17
CA GLU A 273 0.60 -12.06 7.09
C GLU A 273 0.20 -13.52 7.38
N ILE A 274 -1.10 -13.80 7.43
CA ILE A 274 -1.61 -15.18 7.47
C ILE A 274 -1.36 -15.91 6.14
N GLY A 275 -1.60 -15.25 5.00
CA GLY A 275 -1.41 -15.80 3.65
C GLY A 275 0.06 -16.02 3.25
N ARG A 276 1.01 -15.39 3.95
CA ARG A 276 2.45 -15.65 3.80
C ARG A 276 2.83 -17.07 4.25
N ILE A 277 2.02 -17.66 5.13
CA ILE A 277 2.14 -19.06 5.57
C ILE A 277 1.58 -20.01 4.49
N THR A 278 0.64 -19.55 3.65
CA THR A 278 -0.01 -20.35 2.59
C THR A 278 0.58 -20.14 1.18
N GLY A 279 1.52 -19.21 1.00
CA GLY A 279 2.23 -18.97 -0.26
C GLY A 279 1.52 -18.09 -1.30
N LEU A 280 0.56 -17.25 -0.88
CA LEU A 280 -0.33 -16.50 -1.79
C LEU A 280 0.00 -15.00 -1.96
N ALA A 281 1.11 -14.49 -1.42
CA ALA A 281 1.35 -13.06 -1.32
C ALA A 281 2.38 -12.54 -2.35
N GLU A 282 1.92 -11.80 -3.37
CA GLU A 282 2.77 -10.85 -4.12
C GLU A 282 2.76 -9.46 -3.44
N ASP A 283 3.92 -8.80 -3.42
CA ASP A 283 4.11 -7.45 -2.88
C ASP A 283 3.87 -6.38 -3.96
N VAL A 284 2.96 -5.43 -3.67
CA VAL A 284 2.75 -4.23 -4.50
C VAL A 284 2.41 -3.05 -3.58
N ASP A 285 3.30 -2.06 -3.46
CA ASP A 285 3.23 -1.05 -2.38
C ASP A 285 2.62 0.32 -2.74
N ALA A 286 2.28 0.61 -4.00
CA ALA A 286 1.77 1.94 -4.38
C ALA A 286 0.39 1.89 -5.06
N ALA A 287 -0.56 2.67 -4.54
CA ALA A 287 -1.91 2.81 -5.10
C ALA A 287 -1.88 3.59 -6.43
N PRO A 288 -2.48 3.07 -7.52
CA PRO A 288 -2.66 3.81 -8.77
C PRO A 288 -3.70 4.93 -8.62
N ALA A 289 -3.74 5.85 -9.59
CA ALA A 289 -4.78 6.89 -9.67
C ALA A 289 -6.09 6.31 -10.23
N ILE A 290 -6.81 5.56 -9.39
CA ILE A 290 -7.99 4.76 -9.75
C ILE A 290 -9.17 5.64 -10.16
N MET A 291 -9.39 6.76 -9.48
CA MET A 291 -10.49 7.70 -9.74
C MET A 291 -10.38 8.37 -11.11
N ALA A 292 -9.15 8.53 -11.62
CA ALA A 292 -8.88 9.16 -12.92
C ALA A 292 -8.61 8.14 -14.04
N ALA A 293 -8.58 6.84 -13.73
CA ALA A 293 -8.25 5.80 -14.70
C ALA A 293 -9.43 5.61 -15.69
N PRO A 294 -9.16 5.60 -17.02
CA PRO A 294 -10.19 5.33 -18.02
C PRO A 294 -10.55 3.85 -18.00
N ILE A 295 -11.44 3.46 -17.08
CA ILE A 295 -11.95 2.09 -16.91
C ILE A 295 -13.24 1.86 -17.73
N ALA A 296 -13.65 2.85 -18.54
CA ALA A 296 -14.85 2.84 -19.36
C ALA A 296 -14.98 1.61 -20.30
N GLU A 297 -13.88 0.97 -20.68
CA GLU A 297 -13.89 -0.28 -21.46
C GLU A 297 -14.51 -1.48 -20.71
N LEU A 298 -14.58 -1.44 -19.37
CA LEU A 298 -15.19 -2.48 -18.53
C LEU A 298 -16.66 -2.17 -18.16
N GLU A 299 -17.11 -0.92 -18.28
CA GLU A 299 -18.48 -0.49 -17.97
C GLU A 299 -19.49 -0.81 -19.09
N SER A 300 -19.01 -1.17 -20.29
CA SER A 300 -19.83 -1.44 -21.48
C SER A 300 -20.09 -2.93 -21.79
N ALA A 301 -19.83 -3.84 -20.84
CA ALA A 301 -20.04 -5.28 -21.01
C ALA A 301 -20.94 -5.86 -19.90
#